data_AF-A0A5E6YWU4-F1
#
_entry.id   AF-A0A5E6YWU4-F1
#
_cell.length_a   1.000
_cell.length_b   1.000
_cell.length_c   1.000
_cell.angle_alpha   90.00
_cell.angle_beta   90.00
_cell.angle_gamma   90.00
#
_symmetry.space_group_name_H-M   'P 1'
#
loop_
_entity.id
_entity.type
_entity.pdbx_description
1 polymer ?
#
loop_
_entity_poly.entity_id
_entity_poly.type
_entity_poly.pdbx_seq_one_letter_code
_entity_poly.pdbx_strand_id
1 'polypeptide(L)'
;MVSIRRRLGDRFSYLGGLPTAEVYAAAYKALGVPVYSSAVFNFIPKTAMEFYRAVARDDHGTIGKIIDEFFLPYLDIRNRKAGYAVSIVKAGATISGYGAGPVRTPLTDLLPDEYEALAALIDKQGPQ
;
A
#
# COMPACT_ATOMS: atom_id res chain seq x y z
N MET A 1 15.30 3.19 12.73
CA MET A 1 14.55 1.97 13.15
C MET A 1 15.44 0.94 13.85
N VAL A 2 16.50 0.44 13.21
CA VAL A 2 17.37 -0.63 13.76
C VAL A 2 17.95 -0.31 15.14
N SER A 3 18.48 0.90 15.34
CA SER A 3 18.99 1.35 16.65
C SER A 3 17.94 1.27 17.77
N ILE A 4 16.70 1.67 17.46
CA ILE A 4 15.58 1.63 18.42
C ILE A 4 15.22 0.18 18.77
N ARG A 5 15.05 -0.70 17.78
CA ARG A 5 14.74 -2.12 18.03
C ARG A 5 15.85 -2.80 18.85
N ARG A 6 17.12 -2.57 18.49
CA ARG A 6 18.26 -3.15 19.21
C ARG A 6 18.31 -2.71 20.68
N ARG A 7 17.93 -1.46 20.97
CA ARG A 7 17.94 -0.91 22.34
C ARG A 7 16.73 -1.33 23.18
N LEU A 8 15.55 -1.48 22.56
CA LEU A 8 14.29 -1.63 23.28
C LEU A 8 13.70 -3.04 23.21
N GLY A 9 14.24 -3.93 22.36
CA GLY A 9 13.83 -5.33 22.30
C GLY A 9 12.33 -5.48 22.09
N ASP A 10 11.70 -6.38 22.82
CA ASP A 10 10.26 -6.66 22.69
C ASP A 10 9.38 -5.80 23.62
N ARG A 11 9.92 -4.71 24.16
CA ARG A 11 9.16 -3.75 24.97
C ARG A 11 8.12 -2.96 24.16
N PHE A 12 8.24 -2.95 22.84
CA PHE A 12 7.35 -2.24 21.93
C PHE A 12 6.88 -3.14 20.80
N SER A 13 5.66 -2.88 20.34
CA SER A 13 5.22 -3.28 19.00
C SER A 13 5.78 -2.31 17.98
N TYR A 14 6.46 -2.84 16.97
CA TYR A 14 7.07 -2.04 15.91
C TYR A 14 6.21 -2.11 14.66
N LEU A 15 5.90 -0.94 14.09
CA LEU A 15 5.04 -0.82 12.91
C LEU A 15 5.74 -0.04 11.80
N GLY A 16 5.79 -0.62 10.60
CA GLY A 16 6.24 0.07 9.39
C GLY A 16 5.21 1.09 8.90
N GLY A 17 5.59 2.36 8.83
CA GLY A 17 4.70 3.47 8.45
C GLY A 17 5.11 4.18 7.15
N LEU A 18 5.88 3.52 6.28
CA LEU A 18 6.27 4.11 5.00
C LEU A 18 5.05 4.21 4.05
N PRO A 19 4.94 5.26 3.23
CA PRO A 19 3.95 5.30 2.15
C PRO A 19 4.16 4.11 1.20
N THR A 20 3.12 3.28 1.03
CA THR A 20 3.21 1.96 0.36
C THR A 20 4.27 1.08 1.05
N ALA A 21 4.02 0.76 2.32
CA ALA A 21 4.94 -0.04 3.13
C ALA A 21 5.17 -1.46 2.59
N GLU A 22 4.30 -1.92 1.69
CA GLU A 22 4.32 -3.27 1.11
C GLU A 22 5.63 -3.58 0.37
N VAL A 23 6.20 -2.62 -0.36
CA VAL A 23 7.51 -2.81 -1.03
C VAL A 23 8.69 -2.93 -0.04
N TYR A 24 8.50 -2.51 1.21
CA TYR A 24 9.49 -2.62 2.28
C TYR A 24 9.17 -3.72 3.29
N ALA A 25 8.02 -4.38 3.18
CA ALA A 25 7.49 -5.25 4.23
C ALA A 25 8.43 -6.43 4.54
N ALA A 26 8.97 -7.10 3.51
CA ALA A 26 9.91 -8.20 3.69
C ALA A 26 11.22 -7.74 4.37
N ALA A 27 11.77 -6.59 3.95
CA ALA A 27 12.97 -6.02 4.56
C ALA A 27 12.71 -5.61 6.02
N TYR A 28 11.56 -4.99 6.30
CA TYR A 28 11.17 -4.58 7.65
C TYR A 28 10.93 -5.78 8.56
N LYS A 29 10.31 -6.86 8.06
CA LYS A 29 10.18 -8.13 8.77
C LYS A 29 11.55 -8.67 9.18
N ALA A 30 12.52 -8.68 8.27
CA ALA A 30 13.89 -9.12 8.57
C ALA A 30 14.59 -8.22 9.62
N LEU A 31 14.22 -6.95 9.72
CA LEU A 31 14.67 -6.02 10.76
C LEU A 31 13.89 -6.15 12.09
N GLY A 32 12.99 -7.12 12.19
CA GLY A 32 12.14 -7.38 13.35
C GLY A 32 10.82 -6.58 13.36
N VAL A 33 10.45 -5.89 12.30
CA VAL A 33 9.22 -5.07 12.22
C VAL A 33 8.18 -5.81 11.38
N PRO A 34 7.45 -6.78 11.96
CA PRO A 34 6.64 -7.72 11.17
C PRO A 34 5.33 -7.14 10.63
N VAL A 35 4.90 -5.98 11.14
CA VAL A 35 3.62 -5.36 10.78
C VAL A 35 3.83 -3.96 10.21
N TYR A 36 2.90 -3.53 9.36
CA TYR A 36 2.93 -2.24 8.69
C TYR A 36 1.51 -1.72 8.44
N SER A 37 1.39 -0.41 8.22
CA SER A 37 0.14 0.19 7.75
C SER A 37 -0.04 -0.04 6.25
N SER A 38 -1.16 -0.64 5.83
CA SER A 38 -1.52 -0.80 4.42
C SER A 38 -2.58 0.23 4.03
N ALA A 39 -2.21 1.20 3.20
CA ALA A 39 -3.15 2.22 2.74
C ALA A 39 -4.13 1.68 1.68
N VAL A 40 -3.65 0.75 0.85
CA VAL A 40 -4.45 0.14 -0.22
C VAL A 40 -5.56 -0.76 0.31
N PHE A 41 -5.47 -1.19 1.58
CA PHE A 41 -6.54 -1.89 2.28
C PHE A 41 -7.89 -1.17 2.23
N ASN A 42 -7.91 0.16 2.07
CA ASN A 42 -9.16 0.93 1.94
C ASN A 42 -9.97 0.58 0.67
N PHE A 43 -9.35 -0.02 -0.35
CA PHE A 43 -10.02 -0.28 -1.63
C PHE A 43 -9.70 -1.64 -2.28
N ILE A 44 -8.62 -2.32 -1.86
CA ILE A 44 -8.29 -3.71 -2.23
C ILE A 44 -7.95 -4.58 -0.99
N PRO A 45 -8.86 -4.71 0.00
CA PRO A 45 -8.58 -5.39 1.26
C PRO A 45 -8.16 -6.86 1.10
N LYS A 46 -8.74 -7.59 0.14
CA LYS A 46 -8.39 -9.00 -0.08
C LYS A 46 -6.95 -9.16 -0.57
N THR A 47 -6.55 -8.42 -1.59
CA THR A 47 -5.17 -8.43 -2.10
C THR A 47 -4.18 -7.97 -1.04
N ALA A 48 -4.51 -6.93 -0.27
CA ALA A 48 -3.69 -6.47 0.84
C ALA A 48 -3.46 -7.55 1.91
N MET A 49 -4.51 -8.31 2.26
CA MET A 49 -4.41 -9.43 3.20
C MET A 49 -3.66 -10.63 2.64
N GLU A 50 -3.81 -10.92 1.34
CA GLU A 50 -3.03 -11.95 0.66
C GLU A 50 -1.54 -11.61 0.71
N PHE A 51 -1.17 -10.38 0.38
CA PHE A 51 0.20 -9.91 0.46
C PHE A 51 0.74 -9.99 1.90
N TYR A 52 -0.02 -9.53 2.89
CA TYR A 52 0.38 -9.63 4.30
C TYR A 52 0.65 -11.08 4.73
N ARG A 53 -0.23 -12.01 4.36
CA ARG A 53 -0.06 -13.44 4.65
C ARG A 53 1.14 -14.03 3.93
N ALA A 54 1.39 -13.63 2.69
CA ALA A 54 2.56 -14.04 1.92
C ALA A 54 3.87 -13.58 2.59
N VAL A 55 3.93 -12.32 3.03
CA VAL A 55 5.06 -11.79 3.82
C VAL A 55 5.22 -12.55 5.14
N ALA A 56 4.14 -12.82 5.86
CA ALA A 56 4.20 -13.54 7.13
C ALA A 56 4.77 -14.96 6.97
N ARG A 57 4.45 -15.66 5.87
CA ARG A 57 4.90 -17.03 5.58
C ARG A 57 6.15 -17.15 4.71
N ASP A 58 6.81 -16.03 4.38
CA ASP A 58 7.99 -15.98 3.48
C ASP A 58 7.72 -16.57 2.08
N ASP A 59 6.51 -16.39 1.56
CA ASP A 59 6.15 -16.79 0.20
C ASP A 59 6.62 -15.74 -0.81
N HIS A 60 7.89 -15.84 -1.17
CA HIS A 60 8.54 -14.93 -2.11
C HIS A 60 7.89 -14.93 -3.50
N GLY A 61 7.25 -16.04 -3.91
CA GLY A 61 6.57 -16.14 -5.21
C GLY A 61 5.33 -15.23 -5.27
N THR A 62 4.45 -15.35 -4.28
CA THR A 62 3.27 -14.47 -4.18
C THR A 62 3.67 -13.02 -3.90
N ILE A 63 4.68 -12.78 -3.04
CA ILE A 63 5.19 -11.42 -2.77
C ILE A 63 5.64 -10.75 -4.06
N GLY A 64 6.53 -11.40 -4.83
CA GLY A 64 7.05 -10.85 -6.09
C GLY A 64 5.94 -10.57 -7.09
N LYS A 65 5.04 -11.54 -7.29
CA LYS A 65 3.90 -11.40 -8.19
C LYS A 65 3.04 -10.16 -7.88
N ILE A 66 2.62 -9.98 -6.63
CA ILE A 66 1.77 -8.84 -6.25
C ILE A 66 2.55 -7.51 -6.33
N ILE A 67 3.86 -7.52 -6.04
CA ILE A 67 4.70 -6.34 -6.24
C ILE A 67 4.71 -5.94 -7.71
N ASP A 68 4.98 -6.87 -8.60
CA ASP A 68 5.14 -6.59 -10.03
C ASP A 68 3.81 -6.23 -10.71
N GLU A 69 2.73 -6.96 -10.38
CA GLU A 69 1.44 -6.81 -11.05
C GLU A 69 0.60 -5.65 -10.48
N PHE A 70 0.80 -5.27 -9.21
CA PHE A 70 -0.01 -4.25 -8.54
C PHE A 70 0.83 -3.10 -7.97
N PHE A 71 1.76 -3.36 -7.05
CA PHE A 71 2.40 -2.27 -6.30
C PHE A 71 3.32 -1.39 -7.16
N LEU A 72 4.10 -1.95 -8.08
CA LEU A 72 4.96 -1.15 -8.96
C LEU A 72 4.14 -0.26 -9.92
N PRO A 73 3.14 -0.77 -10.66
CA PRO A 73 2.26 0.08 -11.46
C PRO A 73 1.50 1.13 -10.63
N TYR A 74 1.05 0.76 -9.43
CA TYR A 74 0.42 1.69 -8.50
C TYR A 74 1.38 2.82 -8.07
N LEU A 75 2.64 2.48 -7.80
CA LEU A 75 3.68 3.45 -7.45
C LEU A 75 3.98 4.40 -8.60
N ASP A 76 3.94 3.93 -9.85
CA ASP A 76 4.14 4.77 -11.03
C ASP A 76 3.08 5.88 -11.13
N ILE A 77 1.83 5.60 -10.74
CA ILE A 77 0.76 6.61 -10.66
C ILE A 77 0.99 7.51 -9.45
N ARG A 78 1.21 6.92 -8.27
CA ARG A 78 1.38 7.65 -7.00
C ARG A 78 2.53 8.65 -7.05
N ASN A 79 3.62 8.33 -7.75
CA ASN A 79 4.83 9.15 -7.78
C ASN A 79 4.76 10.33 -8.77
N ARG A 80 3.69 10.46 -9.57
CA ARG A 80 3.53 11.56 -10.54
C ARG A 80 3.41 12.94 -9.90
N LYS A 81 2.85 13.02 -8.68
CA LYS A 81 2.63 14.28 -7.99
C LYS A 81 2.80 14.15 -6.47
N ALA A 82 3.38 15.19 -5.87
CA ALA A 82 3.44 15.30 -4.41
C ALA A 82 2.02 15.32 -3.80
N GLY A 83 1.84 14.63 -2.67
CA GLY A 83 0.55 14.52 -1.98
C GLY A 83 -0.33 13.35 -2.44
N TYR A 84 0.01 12.68 -3.55
CA TYR A 84 -0.79 11.57 -4.06
C TYR A 84 -0.83 10.34 -3.16
N ALA A 85 0.06 10.21 -2.18
CA ALA A 85 -0.03 9.16 -1.17
C ALA A 85 -1.40 9.12 -0.45
N VAL A 86 -2.12 10.24 -0.37
CA VAL A 86 -3.50 10.30 0.15
C VAL A 86 -4.52 10.34 -0.98
N SER A 87 -4.30 11.17 -2.01
CA SER A 87 -5.27 11.33 -3.10
C SER A 87 -5.56 10.04 -3.85
N ILE A 88 -4.54 9.22 -4.12
CA ILE A 88 -4.71 7.96 -4.85
C ILE A 88 -5.51 6.94 -4.03
N VAL A 89 -5.41 6.97 -2.70
CA VAL A 89 -6.17 6.09 -1.80
C VAL A 89 -7.64 6.48 -1.80
N LYS A 90 -7.94 7.78 -1.77
CA LYS A 90 -9.32 8.29 -1.91
C LYS A 90 -9.91 7.99 -3.29
N ALA A 91 -9.13 8.10 -4.35
CA ALA A 91 -9.54 7.72 -5.70
C ALA A 91 -9.85 6.22 -5.74
N GLY A 92 -8.95 5.37 -5.22
CA GLY A 92 -9.19 3.93 -5.12
C GLY A 92 -10.46 3.58 -4.34
N ALA A 93 -10.70 4.22 -3.20
CA ALA A 93 -11.92 4.01 -2.42
C ALA A 93 -13.17 4.41 -3.21
N THR A 94 -13.11 5.50 -3.99
CA THR A 94 -14.20 5.93 -4.86
C THR A 94 -14.45 4.92 -5.99
N ILE A 95 -13.39 4.43 -6.64
CA ILE A 95 -13.48 3.41 -7.70
C ILE A 95 -14.13 2.13 -7.16
N SER A 96 -13.76 1.71 -5.95
CA SER A 96 -14.34 0.53 -5.29
C SER A 96 -15.74 0.77 -4.69
N GLY A 97 -16.36 1.94 -4.91
CA GLY A 97 -17.74 2.23 -4.47
C GLY A 97 -17.88 2.74 -3.03
N TYR A 98 -16.79 3.07 -2.35
CA TYR A 98 -16.75 3.54 -0.96
C TYR A 98 -16.21 4.97 -0.83
N GLY A 99 -16.50 5.82 -1.82
CA GLY A 99 -15.99 7.18 -1.89
C GLY A 99 -16.33 8.04 -0.66
N ALA A 100 -15.34 8.78 -0.15
CA ALA A 100 -15.47 9.67 1.02
C ALA A 100 -15.36 11.16 0.65
N GLY A 101 -15.79 11.51 -0.57
CA GLY A 101 -15.67 12.86 -1.14
C GLY A 101 -14.22 13.27 -1.48
N PRO A 102 -14.03 14.48 -2.05
CA PRO A 102 -12.75 14.94 -2.55
C PRO A 102 -11.70 15.12 -1.45
N VAL A 103 -10.42 15.22 -1.82
CA VAL A 103 -9.37 15.64 -0.88
C VAL A 103 -9.54 17.11 -0.47
N ARG A 104 -9.00 17.49 0.69
CA ARG A 104 -8.93 18.89 1.12
C ARG A 104 -7.63 19.52 0.63
N THR A 105 -7.66 20.83 0.34
CA THR A 105 -6.45 21.61 0.05
C THR A 105 -5.45 21.48 1.21
N PRO A 106 -4.13 21.40 0.94
CA PRO A 106 -3.45 21.64 -0.35
C PRO A 106 -3.34 20.40 -1.26
N LEU A 107 -3.97 19.27 -0.93
CA LEU A 107 -3.99 18.10 -1.81
C LEU A 107 -4.87 18.36 -3.03
N THR A 108 -4.59 17.66 -4.12
CA THR A 108 -5.44 17.64 -5.32
C THR A 108 -5.83 16.22 -5.63
N ASP A 109 -6.99 16.03 -6.24
CA ASP A 109 -7.41 14.73 -6.76
C ASP A 109 -6.51 14.29 -7.93
N LEU A 110 -6.68 13.03 -8.35
CA LEU A 110 -6.02 12.48 -9.53
C LEU A 110 -6.57 13.14 -10.79
N LEU A 111 -5.73 13.23 -11.82
CA LEU A 111 -6.17 13.60 -13.16
C LEU A 111 -7.02 12.47 -13.77
N PRO A 112 -7.89 12.77 -14.75
CA PRO A 112 -8.76 11.76 -15.36
C PRO A 112 -8.01 10.54 -15.90
N ASP A 113 -6.87 10.73 -16.56
CA ASP A 113 -6.04 9.64 -17.11
C ASP A 113 -5.43 8.77 -16.00
N GLU A 114 -5.02 9.38 -14.89
CA GLU A 114 -4.48 8.68 -13.71
C GLU A 114 -5.57 7.88 -12.98
N TYR A 115 -6.79 8.43 -12.92
CA TYR A 115 -7.95 7.77 -12.35
C TYR A 115 -8.31 6.51 -13.15
N GLU A 116 -8.38 6.61 -14.48
CA GLU A 116 -8.64 5.47 -15.35
C GLU A 116 -7.52 4.41 -15.27
N ALA A 117 -6.27 4.84 -15.19
CA ALA A 117 -5.13 3.93 -14.99
C ALA A 117 -5.24 3.17 -13.65
N LEU A 118 -5.64 3.86 -12.57
CA LEU A 118 -5.89 3.22 -11.27
C LEU A 118 -7.08 2.27 -11.33
N ALA A 119 -8.17 2.64 -12.01
CA ALA A 119 -9.36 1.80 -12.15
C ALA A 119 -9.04 0.49 -12.89
N ALA A 120 -8.30 0.57 -13.99
CA ALA A 120 -7.83 -0.61 -14.72
C ALA A 120 -6.92 -1.49 -13.88
N LEU A 121 -6.12 -0.90 -12.97
CA LEU A 121 -5.26 -1.67 -12.07
C LEU A 121 -6.06 -2.39 -10.97
N ILE A 122 -7.09 -1.75 -10.42
CA ILE A 122 -8.00 -2.33 -9.42
C ILE A 122 -8.82 -3.46 -10.04
N ASP A 123 -9.37 -3.26 -11.24
CA ASP A 123 -10.19 -4.26 -11.94
C ASP A 123 -9.44 -5.59 -12.16
N LYS A 124 -8.15 -5.52 -12.51
CA LYS A 124 -7.28 -6.68 -12.66
C LYS A 124 -7.13 -7.54 -11.40
N GLN A 125 -7.35 -6.96 -10.21
CA GLN A 125 -7.28 -7.70 -8.94
C GLN A 125 -8.54 -8.53 -8.68
N GLY A 126 -9.61 -8.32 -9.47
CA GLY A 126 -10.90 -8.96 -9.30
C GLY A 126 -11.63 -8.49 -8.03
N PRO A 127 -12.75 -9.15 -7.68
CA PRO A 127 -13.57 -8.78 -6.52
C PRO A 127 -12.79 -8.76 -5.20
N GLN A 128 -12.95 -7.66 -4.46
CA GLN A 128 -12.22 -7.34 -3.23
C GLN A 128 -13.04 -7.54 -1.97
#